data_AF-A0A3A5VX18-F1
#
_entry.id   AF-A0A3A5VX18-F1
#
_cell.length_a   1.000
_cell.length_b   1.000
_cell.length_c   1.000
_cell.angle_alpha   90.00
_cell.angle_beta   90.00
_cell.angle_gamma   90.00
#
_symmetry.space_group_name_H-M   'P 1'
#
loop_
_entity.id
_entity.type
_entity.pdbx_description
1 polymer ?
#
loop_
_entity_poly.entity_id
_entity_poly.type
_entity_poly.pdbx_seq_one_letter_code
_entity_poly.pdbx_strand_id
1 'polypeptide(L)'
;MESRRLPIFIATPFIGQGDIHNEEWIDGRIALFEAVTKDSLLQLVGDDVHWLVFLGRDPLPKVEAYAEALFGGNEHVHPVRMRHSSENVTMLAKEIAPVERYITTIIADDDAWPNDYIVTIREKANQLLDDGNEHAGLTFANGLEWVMADQVDIHFLHKSNFHILRKQNLVEYRYPWLGCGFIVLQTKSRPFNFLTVAHPQIPKYLKQEGFSVHVAEEPRRAWLYNRHQLSASSLVKSEEEPQVLNLDELEQEFGINADLVRNWTNTRFSDYYSEKAQGVGMLDMYSFPDLSGFVHMPFKSFFFQHDHVFIDPSHHFNIHPPCRIRLYNITTGAYELLLTVLQPIEQPIQLHRSLFMEGDEYKFDVQRQEGKGWNRVMPFILVKPRELERPSSEVTCRPIQPDFPAITGESQGRLTLSSAEFTLQMMAPLNRLIGVRLNDSFVGKGDLTLQQKTSKGWGVLHRSTV
;
A
#
# COMPACT_ATOMS: atom_id res chain seq x y z
N MET A 1 -9.49 39.38 0.04
CA MET A 1 -8.07 39.53 0.43
C MET A 1 -7.25 38.93 -0.69
N GLU A 2 -6.30 39.67 -1.27
CA GLU A 2 -5.38 39.08 -2.24
C GLU A 2 -4.55 37.99 -1.53
N SER A 3 -4.58 36.77 -2.05
CA SER A 3 -3.76 35.66 -1.55
C SER A 3 -2.29 36.06 -1.65
N ARG A 4 -1.51 35.96 -0.56
CA ARG A 4 -0.07 36.20 -0.64
C ARG A 4 0.51 35.11 -1.57
N ARG A 5 1.13 35.52 -2.68
CA ARG A 5 1.87 34.61 -3.55
C ARG A 5 3.26 34.40 -2.95
N LEU A 6 3.40 33.32 -2.18
CA LEU A 6 4.69 32.88 -1.67
C LEU A 6 5.41 32.07 -2.76
N PRO A 7 6.73 32.29 -2.97
CA PRO A 7 7.54 31.39 -3.78
C PRO A 7 7.52 29.96 -3.23
N ILE A 8 7.25 28.99 -4.10
CA ILE A 8 7.25 27.56 -3.79
C ILE A 8 8.41 26.90 -4.53
N PHE A 9 9.24 26.16 -3.81
CA PHE A 9 10.37 25.42 -4.35
C PHE A 9 10.11 23.93 -4.23
N ILE A 10 9.95 23.28 -5.37
CA ILE A 10 9.78 21.82 -5.50
C ILE A 10 11.16 21.24 -5.76
N ALA A 11 11.66 20.37 -4.89
CA ALA A 11 12.95 19.72 -5.10
C ALA A 11 12.76 18.27 -5.51
N THR A 12 13.37 17.90 -6.64
CA THR A 12 13.34 16.52 -7.13
C THR A 12 14.75 15.94 -7.19
N PRO A 13 15.00 14.81 -6.50
CA PRO A 13 16.16 13.98 -6.75
C PRO A 13 16.03 13.40 -8.16
N PHE A 14 16.69 14.00 -9.15
CA PHE A 14 16.47 13.63 -10.54
C PHE A 14 17.22 12.35 -10.91
N ILE A 15 16.76 11.72 -11.99
CA ILE A 15 17.30 10.49 -12.57
C ILE A 15 18.83 10.47 -12.51
N GLY A 16 19.40 9.43 -11.89
CA GLY A 16 20.85 9.28 -11.78
C GLY A 16 21.50 10.05 -10.61
N GLN A 17 20.73 10.69 -9.75
CA GLN A 17 21.27 11.27 -8.51
C GLN A 17 22.05 10.20 -7.72
N GLY A 18 23.24 10.60 -7.28
CA GLY A 18 24.20 9.70 -6.65
C GLY A 18 25.41 9.46 -7.53
N ASP A 19 25.42 9.96 -8.77
CA ASP A 19 26.46 9.65 -9.75
C ASP A 19 26.38 8.15 -10.12
N ILE A 20 25.16 7.72 -10.49
CA ILE A 20 24.86 6.37 -10.98
C ILE A 20 25.25 6.30 -12.46
N HIS A 21 25.95 5.23 -12.85
CA HIS A 21 26.51 5.11 -14.21
C HIS A 21 25.91 3.98 -15.07
N ASN A 22 24.90 3.25 -14.57
CA ASN A 22 24.22 2.21 -15.36
C ASN A 22 23.23 2.84 -16.35
N GLU A 23 23.60 2.93 -17.62
CA GLU A 23 22.75 3.52 -18.66
C GLU A 23 21.37 2.83 -18.77
N GLU A 24 21.32 1.50 -18.66
CA GLU A 24 20.04 0.77 -18.76
C GLU A 24 19.09 1.08 -17.60
N TRP A 25 19.61 1.27 -16.38
CA TRP A 25 18.83 1.70 -15.23
C TRP A 25 18.34 3.15 -15.43
N ILE A 26 19.22 4.02 -15.94
CA ILE A 26 18.86 5.41 -16.27
C ILE A 26 17.73 5.45 -17.30
N ASP A 27 17.78 4.60 -18.33
CA ASP A 27 16.71 4.53 -19.33
C ASP A 27 15.36 4.14 -18.72
N GLY A 28 15.36 3.16 -17.81
CA GLY A 28 14.16 2.79 -17.06
C GLY A 28 13.64 3.92 -16.19
N ARG A 29 14.52 4.68 -15.53
CA ARG A 29 14.13 5.86 -14.74
C ARG A 29 13.60 7.01 -15.59
N ILE A 30 14.20 7.28 -16.76
CA ILE A 30 13.67 8.24 -17.73
C ILE A 30 12.25 7.84 -18.14
N ALA A 31 12.06 6.59 -18.56
CA ALA A 31 10.75 6.11 -18.98
C ALA A 31 9.68 6.27 -17.88
N LEU A 32 10.06 6.03 -16.62
CA LEU A 32 9.14 6.18 -15.51
C LEU A 32 8.83 7.63 -15.18
N PHE A 33 9.87 8.47 -15.14
CA PHE A 33 9.73 9.90 -14.93
C PHE A 33 8.79 10.49 -15.98
N GLU A 34 8.92 10.08 -17.24
CA GLU A 34 8.00 10.47 -18.32
C GLU A 34 6.58 9.98 -18.12
N ALA A 35 6.41 8.76 -17.61
CA ALA A 35 5.11 8.16 -17.40
C ALA A 35 4.33 8.76 -16.21
N VAL A 36 5.02 9.21 -15.16
CA VAL A 36 4.39 9.58 -13.89
C VAL A 36 4.61 11.05 -13.53
N THR A 37 5.88 11.46 -13.40
CA THR A 37 6.24 12.69 -12.69
C THR A 37 6.31 13.91 -13.59
N LYS A 38 6.77 13.73 -14.82
CA LYS A 38 7.10 14.83 -15.76
C LYS A 38 5.89 15.73 -16.00
N ASP A 39 4.81 15.16 -16.51
CA ASP A 39 3.62 15.92 -16.88
C ASP A 39 2.89 16.44 -15.62
N SER A 40 2.89 15.64 -14.55
CA SER A 40 2.38 16.01 -13.23
C SER A 40 3.00 17.31 -12.69
N LEU A 41 4.32 17.47 -12.80
CA LEU A 41 5.02 18.66 -12.29
C LEU A 41 5.11 19.81 -13.28
N LEU A 42 5.32 19.55 -14.57
CA LEU A 42 5.47 20.62 -15.57
C LEU A 42 4.25 21.54 -15.64
N GLN A 43 3.05 21.00 -15.45
CA GLN A 43 1.81 21.79 -15.41
C GLN A 43 1.65 22.65 -14.13
N LEU A 44 2.36 22.31 -13.05
CA LEU A 44 2.28 22.99 -11.75
C LEU A 44 3.29 24.14 -11.64
N VAL A 45 4.34 24.13 -12.48
CA VAL A 45 5.42 25.12 -12.51
C VAL A 45 4.96 26.39 -13.25
N GLY A 46 5.36 27.56 -12.75
CA GLY A 46 4.99 28.85 -13.30
C GLY A 46 5.27 30.00 -12.32
N ASP A 47 4.51 31.08 -12.42
CA ASP A 47 4.65 32.25 -11.54
C ASP A 47 4.76 31.86 -10.05
N ASP A 48 5.89 32.20 -9.44
CA ASP A 48 6.24 31.92 -8.03
C ASP A 48 6.28 30.42 -7.66
N VAL A 49 6.40 29.51 -8.64
CA VAL A 49 6.60 28.07 -8.43
C VAL A 49 7.82 27.62 -9.21
N HIS A 50 8.86 27.23 -8.50
CA HIS A 50 10.15 26.85 -9.06
C HIS A 50 10.42 25.37 -8.82
N TRP A 51 10.90 24.67 -9.86
CA TRP A 51 11.30 23.28 -9.77
C TRP A 51 12.82 23.15 -9.79
N LEU A 52 13.40 22.69 -8.68
CA LEU A 52 14.81 22.40 -8.52
C LEU A 52 15.08 20.94 -8.87
N VAL A 53 15.73 20.70 -10.01
CA VAL A 53 15.97 19.37 -10.57
C VAL A 53 17.44 18.98 -10.33
N PHE A 54 17.68 18.12 -9.33
CA PHE A 54 19.04 17.78 -8.89
C PHE A 54 19.63 16.62 -9.69
N LEU A 55 20.54 16.92 -10.62
CA LEU A 55 21.13 15.95 -11.56
C LEU A 55 22.23 15.06 -10.92
N GLY A 56 22.79 15.45 -9.77
CA GLY A 56 24.03 14.85 -9.23
C GLY A 56 25.24 15.75 -9.43
N ARG A 57 26.41 15.34 -8.92
CA ARG A 57 27.64 16.14 -9.05
C ARG A 57 28.26 15.93 -10.43
N ASP A 58 28.33 14.68 -10.84
CA ASP A 58 28.95 14.23 -12.08
C ASP A 58 27.95 13.37 -12.88
N PRO A 59 26.81 13.96 -13.34
CA PRO A 59 25.80 13.22 -14.08
C PRO A 59 26.36 12.68 -15.41
N LEU A 60 25.82 11.55 -15.87
CA LEU A 60 26.17 11.04 -17.19
C LEU A 60 25.71 12.02 -18.30
N PRO A 61 26.46 12.15 -19.41
CA PRO A 61 26.10 13.06 -20.50
C PRO A 61 24.68 12.86 -21.04
N LYS A 62 24.15 11.63 -20.99
CA LYS A 62 22.78 11.32 -21.39
C LYS A 62 21.73 11.97 -20.48
N VAL A 63 21.96 11.98 -19.17
CA VAL A 63 21.06 12.63 -18.19
C VAL A 63 21.05 14.14 -18.43
N GLU A 64 22.23 14.72 -18.66
CA GLU A 64 22.34 16.16 -18.94
C GLU A 64 21.66 16.53 -20.25
N ALA A 65 21.92 15.78 -21.32
CA ALA A 65 21.29 16.00 -22.62
C ALA A 65 19.77 15.88 -22.53
N TYR A 66 19.27 14.91 -21.75
CA TYR A 66 17.84 14.75 -21.50
C TYR A 66 17.24 15.94 -20.73
N ALA A 67 17.89 16.35 -19.63
CA ALA A 67 17.44 17.48 -18.82
C ALA A 67 17.44 18.80 -19.63
N GLU A 68 18.50 19.06 -20.41
CA GLU A 68 18.57 20.24 -21.28
C GLU A 68 17.50 20.22 -22.36
N ALA A 69 17.28 19.07 -23.02
CA ALA A 69 16.27 18.95 -24.06
C ALA A 69 14.84 19.16 -23.53
N LEU A 70 14.58 18.72 -22.29
CA LEU A 70 13.26 18.79 -21.69
C LEU A 70 12.97 20.12 -20.99
N PHE A 71 13.95 20.66 -20.26
CA PHE A 71 13.76 21.84 -19.39
C PHE A 71 14.40 23.11 -19.95
N GLY A 72 15.19 23.01 -21.03
CA GLY A 72 15.89 24.12 -21.64
C GLY A 72 14.96 25.30 -21.96
N GLY A 73 15.33 26.48 -21.48
CA GLY A 73 14.58 27.72 -21.71
C GLY A 73 13.38 27.96 -20.78
N ASN A 74 13.05 27.05 -19.86
CA ASN A 74 12.03 27.28 -18.84
C ASN A 74 12.65 27.99 -17.60
N GLU A 75 12.32 29.26 -17.39
CA GLU A 75 12.89 30.08 -16.28
C GLU A 75 12.48 29.61 -14.88
N HIS A 76 11.45 28.78 -14.78
CA HIS A 76 10.95 28.25 -13.51
C HIS A 76 11.45 26.83 -13.22
N VAL A 77 12.20 26.21 -14.13
CA VAL A 77 12.84 24.90 -13.91
C VAL A 77 14.36 25.09 -13.85
N HIS A 78 14.97 24.53 -12.81
CA HIS A 78 16.37 24.75 -12.45
C HIS A 78 17.11 23.41 -12.43
N PRO A 79 17.60 22.90 -13.56
CA PRO A 79 18.53 21.77 -13.60
C PRO A 79 19.85 22.16 -12.92
N VAL A 80 20.20 21.47 -11.84
CA VAL A 80 21.39 21.80 -11.04
C VAL A 80 22.34 20.60 -10.94
N ARG A 81 23.63 20.86 -11.21
CA ARG A 81 24.73 19.90 -11.03
C ARG A 81 25.16 19.82 -9.57
N MET A 82 24.23 19.44 -8.71
CA MET A 82 24.45 19.22 -7.28
C MET A 82 23.71 17.97 -6.83
N ARG A 83 24.21 17.31 -5.77
CA ARG A 83 23.46 16.24 -5.11
C ARG A 83 22.27 16.84 -4.36
N HIS A 84 21.13 16.17 -4.37
CA HIS A 84 20.00 16.57 -3.55
C HIS A 84 20.35 16.43 -2.06
N SER A 85 20.27 17.56 -1.33
CA SER A 85 20.43 17.63 0.13
C SER A 85 19.61 18.80 0.66
N SER A 86 19.23 18.73 1.94
CA SER A 86 18.49 19.82 2.58
C SER A 86 19.24 21.16 2.52
N GLU A 87 20.56 21.12 2.62
CA GLU A 87 21.45 22.28 2.51
C GLU A 87 21.40 22.90 1.11
N ASN A 88 21.51 22.08 0.06
CA ASN A 88 21.50 22.57 -1.32
C ASN A 88 20.11 23.11 -1.72
N VAL A 89 19.04 22.43 -1.30
CA VAL A 89 17.65 22.91 -1.50
C VAL A 89 17.46 24.28 -0.85
N THR A 90 17.88 24.41 0.41
CA THR A 90 17.77 25.67 1.16
C THR A 90 18.60 26.79 0.54
N MET A 91 19.83 26.49 0.15
CA MET A 91 20.73 27.46 -0.49
C MET A 91 20.10 28.03 -1.77
N LEU A 92 19.66 27.16 -2.68
CA LEU A 92 19.06 27.56 -3.95
C LEU A 92 17.73 28.31 -3.75
N ALA A 93 16.86 27.80 -2.87
CA ALA A 93 15.60 28.48 -2.56
C ALA A 93 15.84 29.90 -2.01
N LYS A 94 16.84 30.09 -1.14
CA LYS A 94 17.19 31.41 -0.60
C LYS A 94 17.75 32.37 -1.66
N GLU A 95 18.53 31.84 -2.60
CA GLU A 95 19.11 32.61 -3.69
C GLU A 95 18.02 33.09 -4.66
N ILE A 96 17.11 32.19 -5.05
CA ILE A 96 16.09 32.46 -6.06
C ILE A 96 14.90 33.24 -5.49
N ALA A 97 14.49 32.99 -4.25
CA ALA A 97 13.29 33.61 -3.69
C ALA A 97 13.41 35.14 -3.65
N PRO A 98 12.47 35.91 -4.23
CA PRO A 98 12.54 37.37 -4.20
C PRO A 98 12.18 37.96 -2.82
N VAL A 99 11.59 37.17 -1.93
CA VAL A 99 11.05 37.60 -0.64
C VAL A 99 11.56 36.75 0.53
N GLU A 100 11.41 37.26 1.76
CA GLU A 100 11.91 36.59 2.97
C GLU A 100 11.22 35.24 3.23
N ARG A 101 9.92 35.14 2.94
CA ARG A 101 9.11 33.95 3.22
C ARG A 101 8.96 33.11 1.96
N TYR A 102 9.14 31.80 2.07
CA TYR A 102 8.99 30.86 0.97
C TYR A 102 8.58 29.48 1.49
N ILE A 103 8.21 28.61 0.55
CA ILE A 103 7.83 27.23 0.82
C ILE A 103 8.83 26.31 0.14
N THR A 104 9.24 25.24 0.81
CA THR A 104 9.96 24.12 0.17
C THR A 104 9.19 22.83 0.32
N THR A 105 9.33 21.96 -0.67
CA THR A 105 8.80 20.60 -0.66
C THR A 105 9.72 19.69 -1.49
N ILE A 106 9.55 18.39 -1.36
CA ILE A 106 10.29 17.38 -2.11
C ILE A 106 9.32 16.44 -2.80
N ILE A 107 9.71 15.91 -3.95
CA ILE A 107 8.99 14.85 -4.65
C ILE A 107 9.99 13.97 -5.38
N ALA A 108 9.83 12.65 -5.34
CA ALA A 108 10.69 11.75 -6.10
C ALA A 108 10.38 11.81 -7.61
N ASP A 109 11.35 11.44 -8.44
CA ASP A 109 11.21 11.39 -9.91
C ASP A 109 10.29 10.26 -10.41
N ASP A 110 9.64 9.54 -9.51
CA ASP A 110 8.61 8.52 -9.75
C ASP A 110 7.27 8.80 -9.04
N ASP A 111 7.07 9.99 -8.50
CA ASP A 111 5.84 10.36 -7.78
C ASP A 111 5.03 11.39 -8.57
N ALA A 112 3.72 11.48 -8.28
CA ALA A 112 2.86 12.53 -8.85
C ALA A 112 2.03 13.24 -7.78
N TRP A 113 1.66 14.49 -8.07
CA TRP A 113 0.76 15.30 -7.26
C TRP A 113 -0.52 15.66 -8.01
N PRO A 114 -1.63 15.94 -7.29
CA PRO A 114 -2.85 16.41 -7.91
C PRO A 114 -2.65 17.68 -8.73
N ASN A 115 -3.43 17.84 -9.80
CA ASN A 115 -3.38 19.01 -10.68
C ASN A 115 -3.69 20.33 -9.95
N ASP A 116 -4.41 20.27 -8.83
CA ASP A 116 -4.76 21.42 -7.97
C ASP A 116 -3.84 21.60 -6.75
N TYR A 117 -2.75 20.82 -6.65
CA TYR A 117 -1.92 20.75 -5.46
C TYR A 117 -1.32 22.10 -5.06
N ILE A 118 -0.84 22.90 -6.02
CA ILE A 118 -0.27 24.23 -5.76
C ILE A 118 -1.32 25.21 -5.26
N VAL A 119 -2.54 25.15 -5.79
CA VAL A 119 -3.66 25.99 -5.32
C VAL A 119 -3.94 25.67 -3.86
N THR A 120 -4.06 24.38 -3.53
CA THR A 120 -4.31 23.93 -2.16
C THR A 120 -3.17 24.32 -1.21
N ILE A 121 -1.92 24.16 -1.62
CA ILE A 121 -0.74 24.59 -0.84
C ILE A 121 -0.82 26.08 -0.52
N ARG A 122 -1.13 26.92 -1.51
CA ARG A 122 -1.23 28.37 -1.33
C ARG A 122 -2.32 28.75 -0.35
N GLU A 123 -3.48 28.10 -0.43
CA GLU A 123 -4.58 28.31 0.50
C GLU A 123 -4.18 27.94 1.94
N LYS A 124 -3.63 26.74 2.14
CA LYS A 124 -3.22 26.28 3.47
C LYS A 124 -2.07 27.09 4.06
N ALA A 125 -1.08 27.48 3.24
CA ALA A 125 0.02 28.33 3.70
C ALA A 125 -0.45 29.73 4.10
N ASN A 126 -1.38 30.32 3.35
CA ASN A 126 -1.97 31.61 3.72
C ASN A 126 -2.78 31.52 5.02
N GLN A 127 -3.56 30.45 5.20
CA GLN A 127 -4.27 30.19 6.45
C GLN A 127 -3.29 30.10 7.63
N LEU A 128 -2.20 29.34 7.49
CA LEU A 128 -1.17 29.23 8.53
C LEU A 128 -0.57 30.59 8.90
N LEU A 129 -0.29 31.45 7.91
CA LEU A 129 0.21 32.80 8.15
C LEU A 129 -0.82 33.69 8.87
N ASP A 130 -2.10 33.60 8.49
CA ASP A 130 -3.17 34.37 9.13
C ASP A 130 -3.39 33.93 10.59
N ASP A 131 -3.12 32.65 10.89
CA ASP A 131 -3.09 32.09 12.25
C ASP A 131 -1.80 32.45 13.02
N GLY A 132 -0.87 33.20 12.42
CA GLY A 132 0.39 33.64 13.04
C GLY A 132 1.53 32.61 12.96
N ASN A 133 1.39 31.54 12.18
CA ASN A 133 2.44 30.53 11.99
C ASN A 133 3.36 30.92 10.83
N GLU A 134 4.47 31.58 11.12
CA GLU A 134 5.48 31.94 10.11
C GLU A 134 6.46 30.79 9.77
N HIS A 135 6.53 29.77 10.64
CA HIS A 135 7.38 28.59 10.50
C HIS A 135 6.52 27.34 10.77
N ALA A 136 6.16 26.63 9.71
CA ALA A 136 5.22 25.52 9.79
C ALA A 136 5.57 24.41 8.81
N GLY A 137 5.49 23.17 9.25
CA GLY A 137 5.36 22.02 8.37
C GLY A 137 3.90 21.60 8.28
N LEU A 138 3.44 21.32 7.07
CA LEU A 138 2.10 20.82 6.78
C LEU A 138 2.22 19.57 5.89
N THR A 139 1.44 18.55 6.19
CA THR A 139 1.22 17.40 5.31
C THR A 139 -0.27 17.14 5.16
N PHE A 140 -0.62 16.14 4.36
CA PHE A 140 -1.99 15.70 4.16
C PHE A 140 -2.21 14.31 4.78
N ALA A 141 -3.44 14.05 5.22
CA ALA A 141 -3.78 12.81 5.89
C ALA A 141 -3.70 11.58 4.97
N ASN A 142 -3.96 11.81 3.67
CA ASN A 142 -4.32 10.77 2.73
C ASN A 142 -3.54 10.88 1.40
N GLY A 143 -3.39 9.76 0.71
CA GLY A 143 -2.81 9.67 -0.64
C GLY A 143 -3.00 8.28 -1.23
N LEU A 144 -2.45 8.06 -2.43
CA LEU A 144 -2.50 6.78 -3.13
C LEU A 144 -1.11 6.14 -3.17
N GLU A 145 -1.02 4.86 -2.83
CA GLU A 145 0.14 4.02 -3.15
C GLU A 145 -0.26 3.12 -4.32
N TRP A 146 0.54 3.16 -5.38
CA TRP A 146 0.30 2.44 -6.61
C TRP A 146 1.47 1.53 -6.93
N VAL A 147 1.25 0.22 -6.84
CA VAL A 147 2.17 -0.78 -7.36
C VAL A 147 1.86 -0.94 -8.84
N MET A 148 2.76 -0.46 -9.70
CA MET A 148 2.52 -0.38 -11.14
C MET A 148 2.79 -1.71 -11.88
N ALA A 149 3.65 -2.55 -11.32
CA ALA A 149 3.98 -3.88 -11.84
C ALA A 149 4.21 -4.85 -10.68
N ASP A 150 4.23 -6.15 -10.97
CA ASP A 150 4.46 -7.17 -9.95
C ASP A 150 5.81 -6.97 -9.23
N GLN A 151 5.83 -7.14 -7.90
CA GLN A 151 7.00 -6.91 -7.05
C GLN A 151 7.26 -8.04 -6.07
N VAL A 152 8.51 -8.51 -5.99
CA VAL A 152 8.97 -9.46 -4.97
C VAL A 152 9.43 -8.71 -3.72
N ASP A 153 8.94 -9.04 -2.51
CA ASP A 153 9.44 -8.40 -1.28
C ASP A 153 10.68 -9.12 -0.73
N ILE A 154 11.84 -8.83 -1.30
CA ILE A 154 13.13 -9.45 -0.91
C ILE A 154 13.50 -9.13 0.55
N HIS A 155 13.23 -7.91 1.02
CA HIS A 155 13.52 -7.54 2.41
C HIS A 155 12.67 -8.35 3.39
N PHE A 156 11.40 -8.56 3.06
CA PHE A 156 10.55 -9.43 3.85
C PHE A 156 11.00 -10.88 3.77
N LEU A 157 11.39 -11.39 2.59
CA LEU A 157 12.00 -12.71 2.45
C LEU A 157 13.19 -12.86 3.40
N HIS A 158 14.14 -11.92 3.41
CA HIS A 158 15.31 -11.97 4.30
C HIS A 158 14.95 -11.91 5.79
N LYS A 159 13.90 -11.16 6.15
CA LYS A 159 13.49 -10.99 7.56
C LYS A 159 12.61 -12.12 8.09
N SER A 160 11.80 -12.74 7.24
CA SER A 160 10.69 -13.60 7.65
C SER A 160 10.70 -14.98 7.00
N ASN A 161 11.55 -15.20 5.99
CA ASN A 161 11.62 -16.38 5.14
C ASN A 161 10.33 -16.68 4.35
N PHE A 162 9.43 -15.71 4.15
CA PHE A 162 8.28 -15.87 3.26
C PHE A 162 8.60 -15.46 1.83
N HIS A 163 8.15 -16.28 0.88
CA HIS A 163 8.26 -16.03 -0.56
C HIS A 163 6.99 -15.32 -1.04
N ILE A 164 7.00 -13.98 -1.05
CA ILE A 164 5.83 -13.16 -1.40
C ILE A 164 6.04 -12.41 -2.71
N LEU A 165 5.03 -12.49 -3.56
CA LEU A 165 4.83 -11.64 -4.75
C LEU A 165 3.67 -10.69 -4.50
N ARG A 166 3.82 -9.42 -4.84
CA ARG A 166 2.73 -8.46 -4.88
C ARG A 166 2.37 -8.15 -6.29
N LYS A 167 1.08 -8.13 -6.58
CA LYS A 167 0.58 -7.78 -7.90
C LYS A 167 0.27 -6.31 -8.01
N GLN A 168 0.20 -5.83 -9.24
CA GLN A 168 -0.28 -4.50 -9.55
C GLN A 168 -1.57 -4.17 -8.77
N ASN A 169 -1.56 -3.08 -8.01
CA ASN A 169 -2.71 -2.63 -7.23
C ASN A 169 -2.60 -1.13 -6.89
N LEU A 170 -3.73 -0.52 -6.56
CA LEU A 170 -3.84 0.87 -6.14
C LEU A 170 -4.54 0.91 -4.78
N VAL A 171 -3.97 1.57 -3.77
CA VAL A 171 -4.53 1.63 -2.42
C VAL A 171 -4.48 3.04 -1.85
N GLU A 172 -5.53 3.45 -1.12
CA GLU A 172 -5.51 4.69 -0.33
C GLU A 172 -4.74 4.45 0.96
N TYR A 173 -3.78 5.29 1.32
CA TYR A 173 -3.13 5.25 2.62
C TYR A 173 -3.58 6.46 3.46
N ARG A 174 -3.68 6.28 4.79
CA ARG A 174 -4.08 7.33 5.76
C ARG A 174 -3.01 7.58 6.82
N TYR A 175 -1.78 7.79 6.37
CA TYR A 175 -0.62 7.96 7.23
C TYR A 175 0.02 9.33 6.93
N PRO A 176 -0.34 10.36 7.71
CA PRO A 176 0.29 11.67 7.60
C PRO A 176 1.82 11.54 7.69
N TRP A 177 2.55 12.36 6.94
CA TRP A 177 4.04 12.38 6.94
C TRP A 177 4.71 11.11 6.42
N LEU A 178 3.96 10.18 5.85
CA LEU A 178 4.55 9.02 5.19
C LEU A 178 5.17 9.37 3.83
N GLY A 179 4.51 10.28 3.11
CA GLY A 179 4.78 10.58 1.72
C GLY A 179 5.41 11.93 1.46
N CYS A 180 5.75 12.17 0.20
CA CYS A 180 6.27 13.43 -0.33
C CYS A 180 5.19 14.55 -0.42
N GLY A 181 3.95 14.28 -0.01
CA GLY A 181 2.87 15.26 0.09
C GLY A 181 3.00 16.18 1.33
N PHE A 182 4.14 16.82 1.55
CA PHE A 182 4.32 17.78 2.63
C PHE A 182 5.01 19.05 2.14
N ILE A 183 4.76 20.16 2.84
CA ILE A 183 5.41 21.44 2.61
C ILE A 183 6.03 21.96 3.91
N VAL A 184 7.02 22.83 3.75
CA VAL A 184 7.60 23.60 4.85
C VAL A 184 7.56 25.08 4.51
N LEU A 185 6.71 25.82 5.23
CA LEU A 185 6.65 27.28 5.25
C LEU A 185 7.74 27.81 6.17
N GLN A 186 8.59 28.70 5.66
CA GLN A 186 9.79 29.16 6.36
C GLN A 186 10.28 30.53 5.90
N THR A 187 11.36 31.01 6.52
CA THR A 187 12.02 32.28 6.17
C THR A 187 13.48 32.06 5.78
N LYS A 188 14.09 32.96 4.99
CA LYS A 188 15.51 32.88 4.62
C LYS A 188 16.44 32.92 5.82
N SER A 189 16.03 33.64 6.86
CA SER A 189 16.72 33.76 8.15
C SER A 189 16.64 32.49 9.01
N ARG A 190 15.61 31.66 8.84
CA ARG A 190 15.38 30.43 9.61
C ARG A 190 14.86 29.30 8.71
N PRO A 191 15.73 28.74 7.86
CA PRO A 191 15.35 27.61 7.01
C PRO A 191 15.38 26.29 7.77
N PHE A 192 14.58 25.33 7.32
CA PHE A 192 14.54 23.96 7.82
C PHE A 192 15.53 23.06 7.05
N ASN A 193 16.51 22.49 7.77
CA ASN A 193 17.63 21.76 7.14
C ASN A 193 17.52 20.24 7.24
N PHE A 194 16.31 19.71 7.42
CA PHE A 194 16.05 18.27 7.53
C PHE A 194 14.97 17.77 6.55
N LEU A 195 14.84 18.41 5.37
CA LEU A 195 13.89 18.01 4.32
C LEU A 195 14.12 16.59 3.80
N THR A 196 15.37 16.11 3.82
CA THR A 196 15.79 14.84 3.21
C THR A 196 15.89 13.67 4.20
N VAL A 197 15.44 13.82 5.44
CA VAL A 197 15.36 12.70 6.41
C VAL A 197 14.20 11.77 6.05
N ALA A 198 14.16 10.57 6.64
CA ALA A 198 13.03 9.66 6.46
C ALA A 198 11.70 10.37 6.81
N HIS A 199 10.72 10.37 5.91
CA HIS A 199 9.52 11.22 6.02
C HIS A 199 8.81 11.14 7.39
N PRO A 200 8.63 9.94 8.00
CA PRO A 200 7.99 9.84 9.32
C PRO A 200 8.74 10.55 10.46
N GLN A 201 10.01 10.90 10.25
CA GLN A 201 10.83 11.64 11.22
C GLN A 201 10.74 13.17 11.04
N ILE A 202 10.23 13.67 9.91
CA ILE A 202 10.14 15.12 9.64
C ILE A 202 9.38 15.87 10.75
N PRO A 203 8.22 15.40 11.27
CA PRO A 203 7.53 16.05 12.38
C PRO A 203 8.38 16.24 13.64
N LYS A 204 9.26 15.28 13.92
CA LYS A 204 10.17 15.34 15.07
C LYS A 204 11.18 16.47 14.88
N TYR A 205 11.81 16.56 13.70
CA TYR A 205 12.80 17.59 13.42
C TYR A 205 12.19 18.99 13.32
N LEU A 206 11.01 19.12 12.71
CA LEU A 206 10.25 20.38 12.71
C LEU A 206 10.04 20.91 14.13
N LYS A 207 9.54 20.07 15.04
CA LYS A 207 9.35 20.45 16.46
C LYS A 207 10.66 20.82 17.15
N GLN A 208 11.74 20.10 16.89
CA GLN A 208 13.06 20.38 17.46
C GLN A 208 13.59 21.75 17.02
N GLU A 209 13.33 22.15 15.78
CA GLU A 209 13.68 23.47 15.28
C GLU A 209 12.64 24.54 15.62
N GLY A 210 11.58 24.22 16.35
CA GLY A 210 10.52 25.14 16.80
C GLY A 210 9.52 25.52 15.71
N PHE A 211 9.33 24.68 14.70
CA PHE A 211 8.27 24.81 13.69
C PHE A 211 6.99 24.19 14.23
N SER A 212 5.85 24.77 13.86
CA SER A 212 4.54 24.16 14.08
C SER A 212 4.33 22.99 13.10
N VAL A 213 3.54 21.98 13.49
CA VAL A 213 3.31 20.76 12.70
C VAL A 213 1.81 20.56 12.51
N HIS A 214 1.38 20.47 11.25
CA HIS A 214 -0.02 20.46 10.87
C HIS A 214 -0.34 19.30 9.93
N VAL A 215 -1.59 18.88 9.93
CA VAL A 215 -2.15 17.88 9.02
C VAL A 215 -3.45 18.44 8.45
N ALA A 216 -3.59 18.43 7.13
CA ALA A 216 -4.83 18.77 6.45
C ALA A 216 -5.51 17.51 5.86
N GLU A 217 -6.83 17.49 5.90
CA GLU A 217 -7.62 16.40 5.27
C GLU A 217 -7.79 16.60 3.76
N GLU A 218 -7.68 17.84 3.28
CA GLU A 218 -7.82 18.19 1.86
C GLU A 218 -6.48 18.69 1.26
N PRO A 219 -6.09 18.22 0.07
CA PRO A 219 -6.90 17.37 -0.81
C PRO A 219 -6.90 15.92 -0.31
N ARG A 220 -8.03 15.22 -0.53
CA ARG A 220 -8.19 13.83 -0.09
C ARG A 220 -7.11 12.88 -0.63
N ARG A 221 -6.46 13.16 -1.76
CA ARG A 221 -5.41 12.30 -2.33
C ARG A 221 -4.20 13.12 -2.75
N ALA A 222 -3.47 13.66 -1.78
CA ALA A 222 -2.41 14.64 -2.01
C ALA A 222 -1.13 14.12 -2.69
N TRP A 223 -1.00 12.81 -2.90
CA TRP A 223 0.21 12.19 -3.44
C TRP A 223 -0.12 10.85 -4.06
N LEU A 224 0.39 10.62 -5.27
CA LEU A 224 0.43 9.30 -5.90
C LEU A 224 1.86 8.77 -5.80
N TYR A 225 2.04 7.78 -4.94
CA TYR A 225 3.29 7.09 -4.73
C TYR A 225 3.42 5.90 -5.67
N ASN A 226 4.21 6.03 -6.73
CA ASN A 226 4.44 4.90 -7.64
C ASN A 226 5.54 3.97 -7.11
N ARG A 227 5.25 2.66 -7.14
CA ARG A 227 6.17 1.61 -6.73
C ARG A 227 6.54 0.71 -7.90
N HIS A 228 7.85 0.68 -8.19
CA HIS A 228 8.46 -0.20 -9.18
C HIS A 228 9.86 -0.73 -8.76
N GLN A 229 10.54 -0.14 -7.77
CA GLN A 229 11.81 -0.68 -7.22
C GLN A 229 11.62 -1.61 -5.99
N LEU A 230 12.57 -2.53 -5.78
CA LEU A 230 12.62 -3.48 -4.65
C LEU A 230 13.00 -2.86 -3.30
N SER A 231 13.08 -1.53 -3.21
CA SER A 231 13.57 -0.88 -2.00
C SER A 231 12.43 -0.53 -1.04
N ALA A 232 12.47 -1.18 0.12
CA ALA A 232 11.59 -1.00 1.29
C ALA A 232 10.18 -1.59 1.20
N SER A 233 10.06 -2.81 1.77
CA SER A 233 8.83 -3.45 2.21
C SER A 233 7.74 -2.48 2.71
N SER A 234 6.70 -2.29 1.90
CA SER A 234 5.37 -1.92 2.37
C SER A 234 4.47 -3.10 2.07
N LEU A 235 4.29 -4.13 2.91
CA LEU A 235 3.36 -5.27 2.63
C LEU A 235 1.87 -4.83 2.48
N VAL A 236 1.64 -3.68 1.86
CA VAL A 236 0.62 -2.66 1.91
C VAL A 236 0.54 -1.98 3.27
N LYS A 237 0.86 -0.69 3.35
CA LYS A 237 0.63 0.14 4.56
C LYS A 237 -0.85 0.41 4.77
N SER A 238 -1.65 0.30 3.70
CA SER A 238 -3.08 0.50 3.76
C SER A 238 -3.80 -0.63 4.51
N GLU A 239 -4.68 -0.22 5.43
CA GLU A 239 -5.71 -1.07 6.02
C GLU A 239 -7.01 -1.04 5.20
N GLU A 240 -7.00 -0.36 4.06
CA GLU A 240 -8.14 -0.17 3.16
C GLU A 240 -8.08 -1.15 1.98
N GLU A 241 -9.18 -1.20 1.25
CA GLU A 241 -9.27 -1.99 0.03
C GLU A 241 -8.43 -1.43 -1.12
N PRO A 242 -7.97 -2.31 -2.02
CA PRO A 242 -7.53 -1.89 -3.34
C PRO A 242 -8.67 -1.16 -4.08
N GLN A 243 -8.35 0.02 -4.61
CA GLN A 243 -9.22 0.74 -5.52
C GLN A 243 -9.14 0.11 -6.91
N VAL A 244 -10.24 0.22 -7.68
CA VAL A 244 -10.22 -0.13 -9.10
C VAL A 244 -9.21 0.79 -9.79
N LEU A 245 -8.21 0.21 -10.45
CA LEU A 245 -7.23 0.98 -11.21
C LEU A 245 -7.92 1.57 -12.44
N ASN A 246 -8.14 2.87 -12.42
CA ASN A 246 -8.60 3.65 -13.58
C ASN A 246 -7.53 4.65 -13.97
N LEU A 247 -6.80 4.36 -15.04
CA LEU A 247 -5.69 5.20 -15.49
C LEU A 247 -6.16 6.56 -16.02
N ASP A 248 -7.37 6.66 -16.58
CA ASP A 248 -7.92 7.94 -17.04
C ASP A 248 -8.25 8.86 -15.86
N GLU A 249 -8.76 8.29 -14.75
CA GLU A 249 -8.97 9.04 -13.51
C GLU A 249 -7.64 9.50 -12.91
N LEU A 250 -6.62 8.64 -12.90
CA LEU A 250 -5.30 9.01 -12.40
C LEU A 250 -4.62 10.08 -13.28
N GLU A 251 -4.76 10.00 -14.60
CA GLU A 251 -4.28 11.04 -15.53
C GLU A 251 -5.01 12.36 -15.29
N GLN A 252 -6.34 12.33 -15.16
CA GLN A 252 -7.13 13.52 -14.88
C GLN A 252 -6.81 14.15 -13.52
N GLU A 253 -6.53 13.35 -12.50
CA GLU A 253 -6.29 13.84 -11.14
C GLU A 253 -4.84 14.25 -10.92
N PHE A 254 -3.88 13.43 -11.33
CA PHE A 254 -2.46 13.58 -11.02
C PHE A 254 -1.60 14.03 -12.22
N GLY A 255 -2.15 14.04 -13.43
CA GLY A 255 -1.39 14.40 -14.63
C GLY A 255 -0.36 13.36 -15.05
N ILE A 256 -0.54 12.09 -14.65
CA ILE A 256 0.28 10.98 -15.18
C ILE A 256 -0.02 10.75 -16.67
N ASN A 257 0.92 10.17 -17.41
CA ASN A 257 0.69 9.79 -18.81
C ASN A 257 0.12 8.36 -18.89
N ALA A 258 -1.20 8.25 -19.06
CA ALA A 258 -1.88 6.94 -19.00
C ALA A 258 -1.39 5.97 -20.09
N ASP A 259 -1.01 6.46 -21.27
CA ASP A 259 -0.56 5.62 -22.38
C ASP A 259 0.84 5.03 -22.16
N LEU A 260 1.77 5.81 -21.63
CA LEU A 260 3.09 5.29 -21.25
C LEU A 260 2.97 4.27 -20.12
N VAL A 261 2.10 4.54 -19.14
CA VAL A 261 1.80 3.61 -18.05
C VAL A 261 1.21 2.29 -18.54
N ARG A 262 0.20 2.33 -19.43
CA ARG A 262 -0.40 1.12 -20.03
C ARG A 262 0.64 0.24 -20.69
N ASN A 263 1.63 0.86 -21.33
CA ASN A 263 2.68 0.16 -22.05
C ASN A 263 3.87 -0.24 -21.18
N TRP A 264 3.90 0.16 -19.90
CA TRP A 264 5.04 -0.08 -19.00
C TRP A 264 5.44 -1.56 -18.93
N THR A 265 4.47 -2.46 -18.73
CA THR A 265 4.68 -3.92 -18.64
C THR A 265 5.19 -4.55 -19.92
N ASN A 266 5.13 -3.84 -21.06
CA ASN A 266 5.67 -4.30 -22.33
C ASN A 266 7.08 -3.76 -22.59
N THR A 267 7.60 -2.89 -21.71
CA THR A 267 8.97 -2.40 -21.80
C THR A 267 9.94 -3.39 -21.17
N ARG A 268 11.18 -3.41 -21.67
CA ARG A 268 12.28 -4.18 -21.04
C ARG A 268 12.57 -3.78 -19.60
N PHE A 269 12.11 -2.60 -19.17
CA PHE A 269 12.36 -2.05 -17.83
C PHE A 269 11.40 -2.56 -16.76
N SER A 270 10.25 -3.10 -17.17
CA SER A 270 9.31 -3.72 -16.23
C SER A 270 9.91 -4.94 -15.51
N ASP A 271 10.93 -5.56 -16.11
CA ASP A 271 11.62 -6.74 -15.59
C ASP A 271 12.89 -6.42 -14.77
N TYR A 272 13.33 -5.15 -14.73
CA TYR A 272 14.58 -4.77 -14.08
C TYR A 272 14.38 -4.25 -12.67
N TYR A 273 15.23 -4.73 -11.77
CA TYR A 273 15.28 -4.27 -10.38
C TYR A 273 16.67 -3.82 -9.95
N SER A 274 16.70 -2.83 -9.05
CA SER A 274 17.88 -2.48 -8.26
C SER A 274 17.60 -2.63 -6.76
N GLU A 275 18.51 -3.29 -6.03
CA GLU A 275 18.35 -3.58 -4.58
C GLU A 275 18.46 -2.30 -3.73
N LYS A 276 19.18 -1.28 -4.22
CA LYS A 276 19.30 0.06 -3.60
C LYS A 276 19.61 1.11 -4.67
N ALA A 277 18.64 1.96 -5.00
CA ALA A 277 18.89 3.14 -5.86
C ALA A 277 19.56 4.32 -5.11
N GLN A 278 19.82 4.20 -3.81
CA GLN A 278 20.55 5.20 -3.04
C GLN A 278 22.03 4.81 -2.96
N GLY A 279 22.81 5.13 -4.01
CA GLY A 279 24.21 4.77 -4.10
C GLY A 279 24.99 5.59 -5.10
N VAL A 280 26.32 5.52 -5.02
CA VAL A 280 27.26 6.09 -5.99
C VAL A 280 27.84 4.95 -6.82
N GLY A 281 27.92 5.11 -8.14
CA GLY A 281 28.59 4.16 -9.03
C GLY A 281 27.66 3.18 -9.74
N MET A 282 28.07 1.90 -9.80
CA MET A 282 27.35 0.85 -10.52
C MET A 282 26.34 0.15 -9.60
N LEU A 283 25.08 0.11 -10.04
CA LEU A 283 24.00 -0.68 -9.45
C LEU A 283 23.99 -2.09 -10.03
N ASP A 284 23.79 -3.07 -9.16
CA ASP A 284 23.47 -4.43 -9.58
C ASP A 284 22.02 -4.45 -10.09
N MET A 285 21.85 -4.96 -11.31
CA MET A 285 20.54 -5.20 -11.92
C MET A 285 20.20 -6.69 -11.82
N TYR A 286 18.99 -7.00 -11.42
CA TYR A 286 18.51 -8.37 -11.23
C TYR A 286 17.44 -8.72 -12.25
N SER A 287 17.45 -9.96 -12.73
CA SER A 287 16.31 -10.56 -13.43
C SER A 287 15.37 -11.23 -12.42
N PHE A 288 14.08 -11.24 -12.72
CA PHE A 288 13.10 -11.98 -11.93
C PHE A 288 13.45 -13.47 -11.81
N PRO A 289 13.33 -14.08 -10.62
CA PRO A 289 13.25 -15.53 -10.51
C PRO A 289 11.90 -16.03 -11.06
N ASP A 290 11.79 -17.33 -11.29
CA ASP A 290 10.49 -17.97 -11.52
C ASP A 290 9.53 -17.63 -10.35
N LEU A 291 8.46 -16.92 -10.68
CA LEU A 291 7.47 -16.43 -9.72
C LEU A 291 6.42 -17.48 -9.34
N SER A 292 6.38 -18.62 -10.03
CA SER A 292 5.37 -19.67 -9.81
C SER A 292 5.38 -20.22 -8.38
N GLY A 293 6.53 -20.17 -7.71
CA GLY A 293 6.71 -20.59 -6.32
C GLY A 293 6.34 -19.54 -5.27
N PHE A 294 6.06 -18.29 -5.67
CA PHE A 294 5.76 -17.20 -4.75
C PHE A 294 4.26 -17.13 -4.44
N VAL A 295 3.95 -16.79 -3.19
CA VAL A 295 2.59 -16.55 -2.73
C VAL A 295 2.18 -15.15 -3.14
N HIS A 296 1.05 -15.03 -3.83
CA HIS A 296 0.46 -13.73 -4.13
C HIS A 296 -0.06 -13.09 -2.83
N MET A 297 0.38 -11.87 -2.52
CA MET A 297 -0.15 -11.09 -1.40
C MET A 297 -0.66 -9.75 -1.91
N PRO A 298 -1.92 -9.72 -2.41
CA PRO A 298 -2.46 -8.50 -3.00
C PRO A 298 -2.76 -7.42 -1.95
N PHE A 299 -2.95 -7.77 -0.68
CA PHE A 299 -3.26 -6.84 0.42
C PHE A 299 -3.14 -7.49 1.81
N LYS A 300 -3.20 -6.70 2.90
CA LYS A 300 -3.12 -7.17 4.30
C LYS A 300 -4.44 -7.58 4.95
N SER A 301 -5.56 -7.14 4.40
CA SER A 301 -6.87 -7.23 5.06
C SER A 301 -7.94 -7.77 4.11
N PHE A 302 -8.67 -8.80 4.51
CA PHE A 302 -9.90 -9.25 3.85
C PHE A 302 -11.10 -8.55 4.48
N PHE A 303 -12.10 -8.24 3.66
CA PHE A 303 -13.29 -7.50 4.06
C PHE A 303 -14.55 -8.33 3.84
N PHE A 304 -15.64 -7.96 4.52
CA PHE A 304 -16.93 -8.59 4.30
C PHE A 304 -17.61 -8.02 3.05
N GLN A 305 -18.20 -8.90 2.25
CA GLN A 305 -19.08 -8.55 1.13
C GLN A 305 -20.40 -9.30 1.35
N HIS A 306 -21.51 -8.57 1.48
CA HIS A 306 -22.83 -9.16 1.73
C HIS A 306 -22.82 -10.19 2.89
N ASP A 307 -22.32 -9.81 4.07
CA ASP A 307 -22.12 -10.69 5.24
C ASP A 307 -21.13 -11.85 5.06
N HIS A 308 -20.32 -11.91 4.01
CA HIS A 308 -19.38 -13.01 3.78
C HIS A 308 -17.94 -12.55 3.57
N VAL A 309 -16.99 -13.33 4.08
CA VAL A 309 -15.58 -13.24 3.69
C VAL A 309 -15.28 -14.39 2.73
N PHE A 310 -14.73 -14.04 1.57
CA PHE A 310 -14.41 -14.99 0.50
C PHE A 310 -12.93 -15.31 0.52
N ILE A 311 -12.57 -16.59 0.60
CA ILE A 311 -11.18 -17.04 0.62
C ILE A 311 -10.99 -18.12 -0.44
N ASP A 312 -10.19 -17.82 -1.46
CA ASP A 312 -9.74 -18.79 -2.45
C ASP A 312 -8.21 -18.89 -2.41
N PRO A 313 -7.64 -19.93 -1.79
CA PRO A 313 -6.19 -20.07 -1.71
C PRO A 313 -5.48 -20.09 -3.06
N SER A 314 -6.08 -20.69 -4.09
CA SER A 314 -5.45 -20.82 -5.40
C SER A 314 -5.51 -19.49 -6.14
N HIS A 315 -6.68 -18.85 -6.22
CA HIS A 315 -6.84 -17.60 -6.96
C HIS A 315 -6.26 -16.39 -6.22
N HIS A 316 -6.52 -16.25 -4.92
CA HIS A 316 -6.06 -15.09 -4.15
C HIS A 316 -4.56 -15.15 -3.84
N PHE A 317 -4.02 -16.35 -3.61
CA PHE A 317 -2.69 -16.51 -3.02
C PHE A 317 -1.73 -17.38 -3.82
N ASN A 318 -2.14 -18.01 -4.93
CA ASN A 318 -1.33 -19.00 -5.64
C ASN A 318 -0.93 -20.20 -4.75
N ILE A 319 -1.85 -20.66 -3.89
CA ILE A 319 -1.63 -21.79 -2.99
C ILE A 319 -2.60 -22.92 -3.37
N HIS A 320 -2.06 -23.97 -3.98
CA HIS A 320 -2.83 -25.15 -4.36
C HIS A 320 -2.96 -26.17 -3.21
N PRO A 321 -4.07 -26.92 -3.16
CA PRO A 321 -4.25 -28.02 -2.20
C PRO A 321 -3.17 -29.11 -2.31
N PRO A 322 -2.88 -29.86 -1.23
CA PRO A 322 -3.48 -29.74 0.09
C PRO A 322 -2.98 -28.50 0.85
N CYS A 323 -3.92 -27.68 1.30
CA CYS A 323 -3.65 -26.44 2.04
C CYS A 323 -4.58 -26.31 3.24
N ARG A 324 -4.21 -25.44 4.18
CA ARG A 324 -4.95 -25.27 5.43
C ARG A 324 -5.06 -23.79 5.77
N ILE A 325 -6.28 -23.31 5.96
CA ILE A 325 -6.59 -21.97 6.43
C ILE A 325 -6.88 -22.04 7.93
N ARG A 326 -6.29 -21.15 8.72
CA ARG A 326 -6.58 -21.05 10.15
C ARG A 326 -7.02 -19.64 10.49
N LEU A 327 -8.19 -19.50 11.07
CA LEU A 327 -8.69 -18.24 11.59
C LEU A 327 -8.37 -18.13 13.09
N TYR A 328 -7.74 -17.02 13.44
CA TYR A 328 -7.35 -16.67 14.79
C TYR A 328 -8.15 -15.44 15.25
N ASN A 329 -8.86 -15.60 16.36
CA ASN A 329 -9.46 -14.48 17.08
C ASN A 329 -8.38 -13.81 17.93
N ILE A 330 -8.06 -12.57 17.57
CA ILE A 330 -7.02 -11.76 18.21
C ILE A 330 -7.45 -11.36 19.61
N THR A 331 -8.73 -11.00 19.79
CA THR A 331 -9.29 -10.57 21.07
C THR A 331 -9.23 -11.68 22.13
N THR A 332 -9.62 -12.91 21.76
CA THR A 332 -9.63 -14.04 22.69
C THR A 332 -8.31 -14.81 22.74
N GLY A 333 -7.40 -14.55 21.78
CA GLY A 333 -6.10 -15.21 21.70
C GLY A 333 -6.16 -16.68 21.24
N ALA A 334 -7.20 -17.06 20.50
CA ALA A 334 -7.49 -18.45 20.16
C ALA A 334 -7.70 -18.70 18.66
N TYR A 335 -7.29 -19.88 18.19
CA TYR A 335 -7.71 -20.39 16.88
C TYR A 335 -9.12 -20.94 16.97
N GLU A 336 -10.05 -20.30 16.27
CA GLU A 336 -11.48 -20.63 16.34
C GLU A 336 -11.96 -21.45 15.14
N LEU A 337 -11.32 -21.29 13.98
CA LEU A 337 -11.69 -22.01 12.77
C LEU A 337 -10.45 -22.58 12.08
N LEU A 338 -10.56 -23.83 11.67
CA LEU A 338 -9.56 -24.57 10.92
C LEU A 338 -10.25 -25.17 9.70
N LEU A 339 -9.79 -24.80 8.51
CA LEU A 339 -10.28 -25.35 7.26
C LEU A 339 -9.12 -26.00 6.52
N THR A 340 -9.22 -27.31 6.28
CA THR A 340 -8.25 -28.07 5.49
C THR A 340 -8.87 -28.35 4.13
N VAL A 341 -8.26 -27.85 3.06
CA VAL A 341 -8.67 -28.07 1.68
C VAL A 341 -7.78 -29.17 1.12
N LEU A 342 -8.39 -30.27 0.67
CA LEU A 342 -7.71 -31.48 0.21
C LEU A 342 -7.62 -31.54 -1.31
N GLN A 343 -8.61 -30.97 -2.01
CA GLN A 343 -8.71 -30.93 -3.46
C GLN A 343 -9.05 -29.52 -3.94
N PRO A 344 -8.77 -29.16 -5.20
CA PRO A 344 -9.22 -27.89 -5.77
C PRO A 344 -10.73 -27.71 -5.58
N ILE A 345 -11.12 -26.56 -5.06
CA ILE A 345 -12.52 -26.17 -4.88
C ILE A 345 -12.96 -25.32 -6.08
N GLU A 346 -14.13 -25.61 -6.64
CA GLU A 346 -14.65 -24.88 -7.81
C GLU A 346 -15.12 -23.45 -7.49
N GLN A 347 -15.43 -23.20 -6.21
CA GLN A 347 -15.89 -21.90 -5.72
C GLN A 347 -15.04 -21.46 -4.52
N PRO A 348 -14.84 -20.15 -4.32
CA PRO A 348 -14.20 -19.62 -3.13
C PRO A 348 -14.88 -20.12 -1.85
N ILE A 349 -14.12 -20.32 -0.79
CA ILE A 349 -14.69 -20.59 0.54
C ILE A 349 -15.38 -19.34 1.03
N GLN A 350 -16.60 -19.48 1.50
CA GLN A 350 -17.41 -18.37 1.94
C GLN A 350 -17.68 -18.48 3.43
N LEU A 351 -17.16 -17.54 4.23
CA LEU A 351 -17.37 -17.53 5.68
C LEU A 351 -18.39 -16.45 6.04
N HIS A 352 -19.60 -16.87 6.45
CA HIS A 352 -20.67 -15.94 6.86
C HIS A 352 -20.32 -15.21 8.17
N ARG A 353 -20.79 -13.96 8.34
CA ARG A 353 -20.53 -13.08 9.49
C ARG A 353 -20.90 -13.69 10.84
N SER A 354 -21.87 -14.59 10.90
CA SER A 354 -22.21 -15.36 12.11
C SER A 354 -21.06 -16.23 12.65
N LEU A 355 -20.04 -16.51 11.82
CA LEU A 355 -18.81 -17.18 12.24
C LEU A 355 -17.88 -16.26 13.04
N PHE A 356 -18.21 -14.99 13.21
CA PHE A 356 -17.39 -13.97 13.86
C PHE A 356 -18.20 -13.31 14.99
N MET A 357 -17.54 -12.94 16.08
CA MET A 357 -18.15 -12.18 17.16
C MET A 357 -18.12 -10.70 16.83
N GLU A 358 -19.22 -10.00 17.10
CA GLU A 358 -19.28 -8.56 16.97
C GLU A 358 -18.30 -7.90 17.95
N GLY A 359 -17.49 -6.97 17.46
CA GLY A 359 -16.46 -6.28 18.24
C GLY A 359 -15.12 -7.01 18.37
N ASP A 360 -15.02 -8.28 17.96
CA ASP A 360 -13.77 -9.03 17.96
C ASP A 360 -12.94 -8.79 16.71
N GLU A 361 -11.61 -8.86 16.85
CA GLU A 361 -10.67 -8.76 15.75
C GLU A 361 -10.18 -10.15 15.31
N TYR A 362 -10.04 -10.35 14.00
CA TYR A 362 -9.67 -11.63 13.43
C TYR A 362 -8.53 -11.50 12.44
N LYS A 363 -7.75 -12.58 12.32
CA LYS A 363 -6.76 -12.75 11.25
C LYS A 363 -6.69 -14.20 10.81
N PHE A 364 -6.25 -14.48 9.60
CA PHE A 364 -5.97 -15.84 9.16
C PHE A 364 -4.59 -15.97 8.55
N ASP A 365 -4.11 -17.21 8.50
CA ASP A 365 -2.98 -17.60 7.68
C ASP A 365 -3.34 -18.82 6.82
N VAL A 366 -2.53 -19.02 5.78
CA VAL A 366 -2.58 -20.23 4.96
C VAL A 366 -1.30 -21.03 5.19
N GLN A 367 -1.47 -22.34 5.35
CA GLN A 367 -0.40 -23.32 5.50
C GLN A 367 -0.44 -24.29 4.33
N ARG A 368 0.75 -24.72 3.90
CA ARG A 368 0.93 -25.82 2.94
C ARG A 368 1.42 -27.06 3.68
N GLN A 369 1.04 -28.23 3.18
CA GLN A 369 1.57 -29.47 3.70
C GLN A 369 3.01 -29.67 3.24
N GLU A 370 3.93 -29.85 4.18
CA GLU A 370 5.34 -30.13 3.91
C GLU A 370 5.76 -31.37 4.72
N GLY A 371 6.02 -32.47 4.02
CA GLY A 371 6.25 -33.78 4.65
C GLY A 371 5.07 -34.21 5.52
N LYS A 372 5.33 -34.42 6.81
CA LYS A 372 4.29 -34.77 7.81
C LYS A 372 3.68 -33.54 8.52
N GLY A 373 4.16 -32.34 8.23
CA GLY A 373 3.79 -31.10 8.91
C GLY A 373 2.97 -30.14 8.05
N TRP A 374 2.50 -29.07 8.69
CA TRP A 374 1.83 -27.95 8.04
C TRP A 374 2.64 -26.69 8.33
N ASN A 375 3.21 -26.10 7.29
CA ASN A 375 4.04 -24.91 7.40
C ASN A 375 3.28 -23.71 6.87
N ARG A 376 3.30 -22.61 7.64
CA ARG A 376 2.72 -21.34 7.21
C ARG A 376 3.54 -20.83 6.02
N VAL A 377 2.87 -20.41 4.95
CA VAL A 377 3.52 -19.98 3.70
C VAL A 377 3.35 -18.49 3.41
N MET A 378 2.66 -17.77 4.30
CA MET A 378 2.41 -16.34 4.17
C MET A 378 2.27 -15.66 5.54
N PRO A 379 2.37 -14.32 5.63
CA PRO A 379 2.09 -13.61 6.86
C PRO A 379 0.60 -13.72 7.21
N PHE A 380 0.25 -13.34 8.44
CA PHE A 380 -1.16 -13.20 8.80
C PHE A 380 -1.82 -12.09 7.99
N ILE A 381 -3.07 -12.34 7.59
CA ILE A 381 -3.97 -11.39 6.94
C ILE A 381 -5.11 -11.07 7.91
N LEU A 382 -5.40 -9.79 8.12
CA LEU A 382 -6.50 -9.34 8.97
C LEU A 382 -7.85 -9.61 8.29
N VAL A 383 -8.89 -9.81 9.09
CA VAL A 383 -10.28 -9.83 8.63
C VAL A 383 -10.99 -8.63 9.24
N LYS A 384 -11.41 -7.69 8.40
CA LYS A 384 -12.04 -6.43 8.80
C LYS A 384 -13.55 -6.53 8.61
N PRO A 385 -14.37 -6.21 9.64
CA PRO A 385 -15.83 -6.35 9.59
C PRO A 385 -16.53 -5.34 8.67
N ARG A 386 -15.81 -4.32 8.17
CA ARG A 386 -16.33 -3.28 7.26
C ARG A 386 -16.83 -3.92 5.96
N GLU A 387 -18.04 -3.54 5.55
CA GLU A 387 -18.59 -3.89 4.24
C GLU A 387 -18.08 -2.98 3.15
N LEU A 388 -17.99 -3.51 1.94
CA LEU A 388 -17.53 -2.75 0.79
C LEU A 388 -18.63 -1.89 0.25
N GLU A 389 -18.33 -0.62 0.02
CA GLU A 389 -19.28 0.34 -0.54
C GLU A 389 -19.68 -0.04 -1.98
N ARG A 390 -18.89 -0.87 -2.67
CA ARG A 390 -19.22 -1.44 -3.98
C ARG A 390 -18.76 -2.91 -4.03
N PRO A 391 -19.62 -3.89 -3.71
CA PRO A 391 -19.27 -5.29 -3.92
C PRO A 391 -18.98 -5.54 -5.41
N SER A 392 -17.90 -6.28 -5.69
CA SER A 392 -17.41 -6.52 -7.06
C SER A 392 -18.37 -7.35 -7.93
N SER A 393 -19.40 -7.93 -7.34
CA SER A 393 -20.52 -8.59 -8.02
C SER A 393 -21.67 -8.83 -7.03
N GLU A 394 -22.91 -8.94 -7.52
CA GLU A 394 -24.01 -9.52 -6.73
C GLU A 394 -23.68 -10.99 -6.49
N VAL A 395 -23.27 -11.33 -5.26
CA VAL A 395 -23.05 -12.72 -4.89
C VAL A 395 -24.37 -13.29 -4.38
N THR A 396 -24.92 -14.27 -5.09
CA THR A 396 -26.15 -14.97 -4.69
C THR A 396 -25.83 -16.08 -3.68
N CYS A 397 -25.36 -15.71 -2.49
CA CYS A 397 -25.15 -16.68 -1.41
C CYS A 397 -26.44 -16.91 -0.64
N ARG A 398 -26.88 -18.17 -0.54
CA ARG A 398 -27.99 -18.53 0.36
C ARG A 398 -27.42 -19.09 1.66
N PRO A 399 -27.55 -18.37 2.80
CA PRO A 399 -27.16 -18.94 4.07
C PRO A 399 -28.08 -20.12 4.40
N ILE A 400 -27.46 -21.19 4.90
CA ILE A 400 -28.13 -22.42 5.33
C ILE A 400 -27.80 -22.59 6.80
N GLN A 401 -28.85 -22.54 7.62
CA GLN A 401 -28.74 -22.81 9.04
C GLN A 401 -28.92 -24.31 9.25
N PRO A 402 -27.92 -25.03 9.78
CA PRO A 402 -28.11 -26.43 10.14
C PRO A 402 -29.15 -26.56 11.24
N ASP A 403 -29.97 -27.61 11.16
CA ASP A 403 -30.98 -27.91 12.17
C ASP A 403 -30.32 -28.52 13.41
N PHE A 404 -29.87 -27.67 14.33
CA PHE A 404 -29.25 -28.08 15.57
C PHE A 404 -30.27 -28.19 16.70
N PRO A 405 -30.07 -29.12 17.67
CA PRO A 405 -30.90 -29.18 18.85
C PRO A 405 -30.80 -27.89 19.68
N ALA A 406 -31.90 -27.51 20.33
CA ALA A 406 -31.89 -26.42 21.31
C ALA A 406 -31.01 -26.83 22.50
N ILE A 407 -29.90 -26.11 22.70
CA ILE A 407 -28.97 -26.39 23.79
C ILE A 407 -28.79 -25.11 24.62
N THR A 408 -28.83 -25.26 25.94
CA THR A 408 -28.64 -24.18 26.91
C THR A 408 -27.31 -24.38 27.65
N GLY A 409 -26.42 -23.37 27.63
CA GLY A 409 -25.20 -23.35 28.44
C GLY A 409 -23.96 -22.81 27.71
N GLU A 410 -23.00 -22.27 28.47
CA GLU A 410 -21.77 -21.62 27.97
C GLU A 410 -20.61 -22.59 27.72
N SER A 411 -20.86 -23.90 27.62
CA SER A 411 -19.78 -24.87 27.41
C SER A 411 -19.15 -24.75 26.03
N GLN A 412 -17.85 -25.06 25.94
CA GLN A 412 -17.12 -25.11 24.67
C GLN A 412 -17.68 -26.21 23.76
N GLY A 413 -17.97 -25.86 22.51
CA GLY A 413 -18.41 -26.76 21.46
C GLY A 413 -17.38 -26.93 20.34
N ARG A 414 -17.60 -27.95 19.53
CA ARG A 414 -16.87 -28.22 18.29
C ARG A 414 -17.86 -28.56 17.18
N LEU A 415 -17.83 -27.79 16.10
CA LEU A 415 -18.54 -28.11 14.86
C LEU A 415 -17.54 -28.64 13.84
N THR A 416 -17.78 -29.82 13.29
CA THR A 416 -16.96 -30.41 12.23
C THR A 416 -17.84 -30.69 11.02
N LEU A 417 -17.42 -30.23 9.85
CA LEU A 417 -17.98 -30.61 8.56
C LEU A 417 -16.87 -31.24 7.73
N SER A 418 -17.07 -32.47 7.28
CA SER A 418 -16.07 -33.22 6.52
C SER A 418 -16.65 -33.74 5.21
N SER A 419 -15.92 -33.50 4.13
CA SER A 419 -16.19 -34.00 2.78
C SER A 419 -14.95 -34.69 2.20
N ALA A 420 -15.05 -35.20 0.97
CA ALA A 420 -13.87 -35.66 0.22
C ALA A 420 -12.93 -34.51 -0.19
N GLU A 421 -13.47 -33.29 -0.31
CA GLU A 421 -12.75 -32.10 -0.80
C GLU A 421 -12.12 -31.29 0.33
N PHE A 422 -12.72 -31.28 1.52
CA PHE A 422 -12.27 -30.44 2.63
C PHE A 422 -12.70 -30.96 4.01
N THR A 423 -12.15 -30.36 5.05
CA THR A 423 -12.63 -30.47 6.43
C THR A 423 -12.65 -29.10 7.08
N LEU A 424 -13.82 -28.65 7.53
CA LEU A 424 -14.02 -27.46 8.34
C LEU A 424 -14.20 -27.89 9.80
N GLN A 425 -13.45 -27.28 10.70
CA GLN A 425 -13.60 -27.45 12.13
C GLN A 425 -13.67 -26.08 12.81
N MET A 426 -14.73 -25.83 13.56
CA MET A 426 -14.92 -24.62 14.36
C MET A 426 -15.01 -24.96 15.85
N MET A 427 -14.34 -24.16 16.67
CA MET A 427 -14.26 -24.29 18.12
C MET A 427 -14.76 -23.00 18.76
N ALA A 428 -15.93 -23.03 19.38
CA ALA A 428 -16.57 -21.85 19.96
C ALA A 428 -17.57 -22.26 21.06
N PRO A 429 -18.09 -21.32 21.88
CA PRO A 429 -19.21 -21.60 22.76
C PRO A 429 -20.41 -22.22 22.00
N LEU A 430 -21.11 -23.19 22.61
CA LEU A 430 -22.18 -23.95 21.93
C LEU A 430 -23.31 -23.07 21.39
N ASN A 431 -23.73 -22.06 22.16
CA ASN A 431 -24.75 -21.11 21.75
C ASN A 431 -24.40 -20.39 20.44
N ARG A 432 -23.11 -20.07 20.24
CA ARG A 432 -22.61 -19.51 18.98
C ARG A 432 -22.68 -20.53 17.85
N LEU A 433 -22.19 -21.76 18.07
CA LEU A 433 -22.17 -22.80 17.03
C LEU A 433 -23.57 -23.14 16.49
N ILE A 434 -24.59 -23.08 17.35
CA ILE A 434 -25.99 -23.33 16.95
C ILE A 434 -26.55 -22.21 16.08
N GLY A 435 -26.05 -20.98 16.24
CA GLY A 435 -26.42 -19.82 15.43
C GLY A 435 -25.60 -19.65 14.15
N VAL A 436 -24.59 -20.50 13.92
CA VAL A 436 -23.75 -20.41 12.72
C VAL A 436 -24.57 -20.75 11.49
N ARG A 437 -24.50 -19.86 10.50
CA ARG A 437 -24.97 -20.11 9.15
C ARG A 437 -23.80 -20.60 8.30
N LEU A 438 -24.00 -21.73 7.65
CA LEU A 438 -23.17 -22.19 6.54
C LEU A 438 -23.76 -21.64 5.24
N ASN A 439 -23.15 -21.93 4.10
CA ASN A 439 -23.70 -21.60 2.78
C ASN A 439 -23.46 -22.77 1.83
N ASP A 440 -23.95 -22.63 0.61
CA ASP A 440 -23.81 -23.58 -0.49
C ASP A 440 -22.38 -24.01 -0.80
N SER A 441 -21.34 -23.23 -0.45
CA SER A 441 -19.94 -23.69 -0.56
C SER A 441 -19.64 -24.94 0.32
N PHE A 442 -20.47 -25.19 1.32
CA PHE A 442 -20.34 -26.28 2.29
C PHE A 442 -21.46 -27.34 2.21
N VAL A 443 -22.60 -27.02 1.61
CA VAL A 443 -23.81 -27.87 1.61
C VAL A 443 -23.81 -28.89 0.47
N GLY A 444 -24.37 -30.07 0.72
CA GLY A 444 -24.44 -31.23 -0.17
C GLY A 444 -23.14 -32.03 -0.24
N LYS A 445 -22.12 -31.64 0.53
CA LYS A 445 -20.75 -32.13 0.36
C LYS A 445 -20.29 -33.08 1.44
N GLY A 446 -21.01 -33.26 2.55
CA GLY A 446 -20.49 -34.13 3.60
C GLY A 446 -21.26 -34.26 4.91
N ASP A 447 -20.55 -34.73 5.92
CA ASP A 447 -21.10 -35.03 7.24
C ASP A 447 -20.80 -33.90 8.23
N LEU A 448 -21.86 -33.32 8.79
CA LEU A 448 -21.81 -32.33 9.85
C LEU A 448 -21.96 -33.01 11.21
N THR A 449 -21.08 -32.68 12.15
CA THR A 449 -21.12 -33.16 13.53
C THR A 449 -20.95 -31.99 14.50
N LEU A 450 -21.88 -31.82 15.43
CA LEU A 450 -21.76 -30.91 16.58
C LEU A 450 -21.38 -31.70 17.83
N GLN A 451 -20.41 -31.21 18.58
CA GLN A 451 -19.91 -31.85 19.80
C GLN A 451 -19.76 -30.84 20.94
N GLN A 452 -19.90 -31.32 22.17
CA GLN A 452 -19.69 -30.56 23.40
C GLN A 452 -18.50 -31.08 24.18
N LYS A 453 -17.71 -30.17 24.74
CA LYS A 453 -16.63 -30.52 25.66
C LYS A 453 -17.21 -30.91 27.02
N THR A 454 -16.87 -32.10 27.46
CA THR A 454 -17.23 -32.65 28.78
C THR A 454 -15.96 -33.00 29.56
N SER A 455 -16.11 -33.37 30.83
CA SER A 455 -14.99 -33.88 31.65
C SER A 455 -14.35 -35.15 31.09
N LYS A 456 -15.05 -35.91 30.23
CA LYS A 456 -14.57 -37.14 29.58
C LYS A 456 -14.07 -36.93 28.14
N GLY A 457 -14.02 -35.68 27.66
CA GLY A 457 -13.66 -35.33 26.29
C GLY A 457 -14.86 -34.82 25.46
N TRP A 458 -14.80 -34.98 24.14
CA TRP A 458 -15.80 -34.46 23.21
C TRP A 458 -16.97 -35.44 23.04
N GLY A 459 -18.15 -35.08 23.53
CA GLY A 459 -19.40 -35.82 23.32
C GLY A 459 -20.13 -35.33 22.07
N VAL A 460 -20.65 -36.25 21.24
CA VAL A 460 -21.46 -35.89 20.06
C VAL A 460 -22.86 -35.48 20.49
N LEU A 461 -23.31 -34.32 20.03
CA LEU A 461 -24.65 -33.77 20.28
C LEU A 461 -25.56 -33.90 19.06
N HIS A 462 -25.00 -33.72 17.86
CA HIS A 462 -25.74 -33.78 16.61
C HIS A 462 -24.88 -34.37 15.50
N ARG A 463 -25.51 -35.09 14.58
CA ARG A 463 -24.89 -35.53 13.33
C ARG A 463 -25.93 -35.51 12.22
N SER A 464 -25.59 -34.89 11.10
CA SER A 464 -26.44 -34.86 9.90
C SER A 464 -25.56 -34.86 8.66
N THR A 465 -26.09 -35.41 7.56
CA THR A 465 -25.54 -35.15 6.22
C THR A 465 -26.09 -33.81 5.76
N VAL A 466 -25.22 -32.94 5.25
CA VAL A 466 -25.57 -31.58 4.84
C VAL A 466 -25.29 -31.41 3.37
#